data_AF-A0A2B4SPC1-F1
#
_entry.id   AF-A0A2B4SPC1-F1
#
_cell.length_a   1.000
_cell.length_b   1.000
_cell.length_c   1.000
_cell.angle_alpha   90.00
_cell.angle_beta   90.00
_cell.angle_gamma   90.00
#
_symmetry.space_group_name_H-M   'P 1'
#
loop_
_entity.id
_entity.type
_entity.pdbx_description
1 polymer ?
#
loop_
_entity_poly.entity_id
_entity_poly.type
_entity_poly.pdbx_seq_one_letter_code
_entity_poly.pdbx_strand_id
1 'polypeptide(L)'
;MKYWMKVFTAVFTGVAITHFNIVSAKDNSSTKEDEQEIKWFLNLTITWMAKPPYVALPTNGSLDSGPQGLIRDTLLRYMTFECGVLFGVEYQIQDRRVNSEYEMIELLRQNKVHVAAPIFEPKGERHYSEFPFFKVVDYPGTDFLTSEERNNKMSYVLDAVLRSWTLLAVTLVLTAISGVIMWALVGLHLWNQIVSITPMLFSRTPIGTVKNFRDHSSKVAVLGNGTEYQHAQQEEAEPIVHTSIDDAVKAVQSKDVDGIFIDHYTNIFYHSREKLKTLLTVKKLELQRGVGVLFSKDRKYLADCLNYQRSTILRSAQTITATYKLTKRSLAKQFSLFDDSSSFVKILLYILLGVLAGMLCIGIIWDRLIRKKSDKQKNSVIEWGAENKGMSLTERESILNDFEVAKRLLKQMQDHFTVLESKVSTIRDNR
;
A
#
# COMPACT_ATOMS: atom_id res chain seq x y z
N MET A 1 -52.64 -8.67 12.65
CA MET A 1 -51.98 -7.82 11.62
C MET A 1 -52.97 -6.83 10.96
N LYS A 2 -53.77 -6.09 11.75
CA LYS A 2 -54.71 -5.05 11.25
C LYS A 2 -54.70 -3.74 12.06
N TYR A 3 -53.96 -3.69 13.17
CA TYR A 3 -53.88 -2.52 14.06
C TYR A 3 -52.64 -1.63 13.84
N TRP A 4 -51.65 -2.11 13.08
CA TRP A 4 -50.41 -1.36 12.80
C TRP A 4 -50.48 -0.45 11.56
N MET A 5 -51.48 -0.62 10.69
CA MET A 5 -51.66 0.24 9.51
C MET A 5 -52.34 1.58 9.80
N LYS A 6 -53.09 1.72 10.90
CA LYS A 6 -53.79 2.98 11.23
C LYS A 6 -52.88 4.05 11.87
N VAL A 7 -51.77 3.63 12.48
CA VAL A 7 -50.81 4.58 13.08
C VAL A 7 -49.99 5.29 11.99
N PHE A 8 -49.70 4.62 10.88
CA PHE A 8 -48.97 5.22 9.76
C PHE A 8 -49.79 6.21 8.93
N THR A 9 -51.12 6.08 8.87
CA THR A 9 -51.97 7.02 8.11
C THR A 9 -52.17 8.34 8.85
N ALA A 10 -52.19 8.35 10.18
CA ALA A 10 -52.37 9.58 10.98
C ALA A 10 -51.10 10.45 11.06
N VAL A 11 -49.91 9.87 10.88
CA VAL A 11 -48.65 10.61 10.87
C VAL A 11 -48.38 11.25 9.50
N PHE A 12 -48.92 10.69 8.41
CA PHE A 12 -48.72 11.22 7.05
C PHE A 12 -49.71 12.32 6.64
N THR A 13 -50.87 12.46 7.29
CA THR A 13 -51.77 13.62 7.11
C THR A 13 -51.50 14.77 8.09
N GLY A 14 -50.50 14.65 8.97
CA GLY A 14 -50.08 15.70 9.92
C GLY A 14 -48.83 16.49 9.51
N VAL A 15 -48.12 16.10 8.45
CA VAL A 15 -46.85 16.75 8.03
C VAL A 15 -46.97 17.48 6.68
N ALA A 16 -48.15 17.46 6.05
CA ALA A 16 -48.41 18.16 4.80
C ALA A 16 -49.01 19.58 4.96
N ILE A 17 -49.13 20.12 6.18
CA ILE A 17 -49.72 21.46 6.44
C ILE A 17 -48.79 22.33 7.31
N THR A 18 -47.49 22.35 7.02
CA THR A 18 -46.59 23.37 7.60
C THR A 18 -45.67 24.05 6.57
N HIS A 19 -45.85 23.79 5.28
CA HIS A 19 -45.18 24.55 4.22
C HIS A 19 -46.19 25.01 3.18
N PHE A 20 -46.85 26.13 3.46
CA PHE A 20 -47.41 27.16 2.56
C PHE A 20 -48.62 27.81 3.25
N ASN A 21 -48.40 28.99 3.83
CA ASN A 21 -49.35 30.09 4.00
C ASN A 21 -48.75 31.10 5.00
N ILE A 22 -47.79 31.91 4.55
CA ILE A 22 -47.75 33.28 5.03
C ILE A 22 -48.71 34.03 4.12
N VAL A 23 -49.98 34.08 4.54
CA VAL A 23 -50.95 35.01 3.98
C VAL A 23 -50.51 36.38 4.45
N SER A 24 -50.02 37.14 3.47
CA SER A 24 -50.03 38.59 3.45
C SER A 24 -51.38 39.10 3.98
N ALA A 25 -51.37 39.67 5.19
CA ALA A 25 -52.45 40.54 5.63
C ALA A 25 -52.44 41.76 4.69
N LYS A 26 -53.47 41.83 3.84
CA LYS A 26 -53.72 42.98 2.98
C LYS A 26 -54.48 44.01 3.81
N ASP A 27 -53.75 44.79 4.59
CA ASP A 27 -54.25 46.09 5.03
C ASP A 27 -53.93 47.10 3.93
N ASN A 28 -54.97 47.44 3.17
CA ASN A 28 -54.98 48.62 2.30
C ASN A 28 -54.82 49.86 3.19
N SER A 29 -53.59 50.34 3.32
CA SER A 29 -53.29 51.69 3.76
C SER A 29 -52.15 52.21 2.89
N SER A 30 -52.48 53.26 2.15
CA SER A 30 -51.68 53.92 1.15
C SER A 30 -50.31 54.38 1.68
N THR A 31 -49.24 53.87 1.10
CA THR A 31 -48.26 54.65 0.32
C THR A 31 -47.28 53.68 -0.31
N LYS A 32 -47.19 53.72 -1.65
CA LYS A 32 -46.15 53.06 -2.40
C LYS A 32 -44.85 53.82 -2.15
N GLU A 33 -43.91 53.20 -1.46
CA GLU A 33 -42.49 53.44 -1.67
C GLU A 33 -41.91 52.09 -2.06
N ASP A 34 -41.56 51.97 -3.34
CA ASP A 34 -40.83 50.82 -3.86
C ASP A 34 -39.46 50.79 -3.17
N GLU A 35 -39.28 49.91 -2.17
CA GLU A 35 -37.95 49.54 -1.68
C GLU A 35 -37.21 48.84 -2.83
N GLN A 36 -36.50 49.64 -3.61
CA GLN A 36 -35.60 49.16 -4.64
C GLN A 36 -34.46 48.39 -3.95
N GLU A 37 -34.51 47.06 -3.97
CA GLU A 37 -33.38 46.20 -3.59
C GLU A 37 -32.13 46.70 -4.33
N ILE A 38 -31.19 47.30 -3.60
CA ILE A 38 -29.96 47.84 -4.18
C ILE A 38 -29.09 46.64 -4.58
N LYS A 39 -29.22 46.22 -5.84
CA LYS A 39 -28.39 45.18 -6.44
C LYS A 39 -27.03 45.78 -6.83
N TRP A 40 -25.97 45.37 -6.14
CA TRP A 40 -24.62 45.86 -6.42
C TRP A 40 -23.99 45.03 -7.54
N PHE A 41 -23.65 45.67 -8.66
CA PHE A 41 -22.92 45.04 -9.75
C PHE A 41 -21.42 45.19 -9.50
N LEU A 42 -20.73 44.08 -9.24
CA LEU A 42 -19.29 44.06 -8.96
C LEU A 42 -18.55 43.22 -9.99
N ASN A 43 -17.41 43.73 -10.46
CA ASN A 43 -16.52 42.94 -11.30
C ASN A 43 -15.69 41.98 -10.42
N LEU A 44 -15.68 40.71 -10.81
CA LEU A 44 -14.85 39.68 -10.18
C LEU A 44 -13.92 39.05 -11.22
N THR A 45 -12.74 39.63 -11.32
CA THR A 45 -11.65 39.11 -12.16
C THR A 45 -10.95 37.93 -11.49
N ILE A 46 -11.06 36.74 -12.07
CA ILE A 46 -10.44 35.50 -11.57
C ILE A 46 -9.30 35.12 -12.50
N THR A 47 -8.13 34.84 -11.92
CA THR A 47 -6.94 34.43 -12.66
C THR A 47 -6.66 32.95 -12.50
N TRP A 48 -6.41 32.30 -13.63
CA TRP A 48 -6.29 30.86 -13.76
C TRP A 48 -4.93 30.47 -14.36
N MET A 49 -4.24 29.55 -13.69
CA MET A 49 -3.10 28.82 -14.25
C MET A 49 -3.53 27.40 -14.61
N ALA A 50 -3.18 26.96 -15.81
CA ALA A 50 -3.54 25.63 -16.29
C ALA A 50 -2.79 24.55 -15.49
N LYS A 51 -3.53 23.76 -14.73
CA LYS A 51 -3.02 22.57 -14.04
C LYS A 51 -4.14 21.53 -13.93
N PRO A 52 -4.39 20.75 -14.99
CA PRO A 52 -5.44 19.73 -14.98
C PRO A 52 -5.14 18.64 -13.93
N PRO A 53 -6.14 18.08 -13.23
CA PRO A 53 -7.58 18.34 -13.34
C PRO A 53 -8.10 19.52 -12.48
N TYR A 54 -7.22 20.21 -11.74
CA TYR A 54 -7.62 21.30 -10.84
C TYR A 54 -8.23 22.47 -11.61
N VAL A 55 -7.53 22.86 -12.68
CA VAL A 55 -7.96 23.86 -13.65
C VAL A 55 -7.51 23.37 -15.03
N ALA A 56 -8.46 22.94 -15.83
CA ALA A 56 -8.31 22.59 -17.22
C ALA A 56 -8.74 23.77 -18.11
N LEU A 57 -7.99 23.98 -19.18
CA LEU A 57 -8.39 24.92 -20.22
C LEU A 57 -9.49 24.28 -21.08
N PRO A 58 -10.44 25.08 -21.60
CA PRO A 58 -11.45 24.57 -22.50
C PRO A 58 -10.77 23.96 -23.74
N THR A 59 -11.15 22.74 -24.09
CA THR A 59 -10.86 22.14 -25.40
C THR A 59 -11.74 22.80 -26.44
N ASN A 60 -11.17 23.14 -27.61
CA ASN A 60 -11.90 23.70 -28.75
C ASN A 60 -13.17 22.86 -29.02
N GLY A 61 -14.36 23.44 -28.79
CA GLY A 61 -15.65 22.77 -28.95
C GLY A 61 -16.60 22.79 -27.74
N SER A 62 -16.19 23.34 -26.59
CA SER A 62 -17.13 23.56 -25.47
C SER A 62 -17.97 24.84 -25.68
N LEU A 63 -19.27 24.76 -25.40
CA LEU A 63 -20.20 25.90 -25.42
C LEU A 63 -19.87 26.93 -24.32
N ASP A 64 -19.17 26.48 -23.28
CA ASP A 64 -18.71 27.32 -22.17
C ASP A 64 -17.21 27.60 -22.36
N SER A 65 -16.88 28.82 -22.81
CA SER A 65 -15.50 29.24 -23.13
C SER A 65 -14.65 29.51 -21.89
N GLY A 66 -15.20 29.31 -20.69
CA GLY A 66 -14.50 29.48 -19.42
C GLY A 66 -13.51 28.34 -19.12
N PRO A 67 -12.51 28.58 -18.26
CA PRO A 67 -11.77 27.53 -17.55
C PRO A 67 -12.72 26.49 -16.95
N GLN A 68 -12.30 25.25 -16.78
CA GLN A 68 -13.10 24.18 -16.14
C GLN A 68 -12.25 23.42 -15.14
N GLY A 69 -12.88 22.58 -14.31
CA GLY A 69 -12.16 21.64 -13.45
C GLY A 69 -12.43 21.84 -11.98
N LEU A 70 -11.78 21.01 -11.16
CA LEU A 70 -12.14 20.79 -9.75
C LEU A 70 -12.37 22.09 -8.96
N ILE A 71 -11.50 23.09 -9.11
CA ILE A 71 -11.61 24.31 -8.32
C ILE A 71 -12.79 25.17 -8.78
N ARG A 72 -12.91 25.44 -10.08
CA ARG A 72 -13.99 26.29 -10.60
C ARG A 72 -15.34 25.61 -10.40
N ASP A 73 -15.44 24.33 -10.72
CA ASP A 73 -16.69 23.56 -10.63
C ASP A 73 -17.17 23.46 -9.18
N THR A 74 -16.24 23.46 -8.22
CA THR A 74 -16.56 23.49 -6.80
C THR A 74 -16.97 24.89 -6.33
N LEU A 75 -16.22 25.94 -6.69
CA LEU A 75 -16.34 27.26 -6.04
C LEU A 75 -17.27 28.24 -6.75
N LEU A 76 -17.38 28.18 -8.08
CA LEU A 76 -18.01 29.24 -8.87
C LEU A 76 -19.45 29.49 -8.43
N ARG A 77 -20.23 28.42 -8.22
CA ARG A 77 -21.61 28.50 -7.71
C ARG A 77 -21.68 29.21 -6.36
N TYR A 78 -20.78 28.91 -5.43
CA TYR A 78 -20.81 29.54 -4.11
C TYR A 78 -20.37 31.00 -4.18
N MET A 79 -19.41 31.34 -5.06
CA MET A 79 -18.97 32.73 -5.24
C MET A 79 -20.06 33.60 -5.85
N THR A 80 -20.75 33.14 -6.89
CA THR A 80 -21.72 33.95 -7.63
C THR A 80 -23.10 33.95 -6.98
N PHE A 81 -23.58 32.79 -6.52
CA PHE A 81 -24.94 32.65 -6.02
C PHE A 81 -25.01 32.82 -4.50
N GLU A 82 -24.36 31.91 -3.77
CA GLU A 82 -24.48 31.85 -2.30
C GLU A 82 -23.84 33.06 -1.60
N CYS A 83 -22.66 33.49 -2.05
CA CYS A 83 -21.92 34.62 -1.52
C CYS A 83 -22.05 35.91 -2.36
N GLY A 84 -22.88 35.85 -3.40
CA GLY A 84 -23.17 36.98 -4.28
C GLY A 84 -24.66 37.32 -4.21
N VAL A 85 -25.45 36.67 -5.06
CA VAL A 85 -26.87 37.01 -5.27
C VAL A 85 -27.67 36.98 -3.96
N LEU A 86 -27.47 36.00 -3.09
CA LEU A 86 -28.18 35.92 -1.80
C LEU A 86 -27.82 37.05 -0.82
N PHE A 87 -26.72 37.76 -1.07
CA PHE A 87 -26.29 38.95 -0.33
C PHE A 87 -26.47 40.25 -1.12
N GLY A 88 -27.28 40.24 -2.18
CA GLY A 88 -27.58 41.43 -2.99
C GLY A 88 -26.44 41.89 -3.91
N VAL A 89 -25.45 41.03 -4.17
CA VAL A 89 -24.29 41.32 -5.03
C VAL A 89 -24.32 40.46 -6.29
N GLU A 90 -24.28 41.07 -7.47
CA GLU A 90 -24.13 40.36 -8.73
C GLU A 90 -22.71 40.51 -9.27
N TYR A 91 -21.99 39.38 -9.33
CA TYR A 91 -20.62 39.35 -9.84
C TYR A 91 -20.59 39.15 -11.35
N GLN A 92 -19.99 40.09 -12.08
CA GLN A 92 -19.58 39.89 -13.46
C GLN A 92 -18.20 39.22 -13.49
N ILE A 93 -18.17 37.94 -13.88
CA ILE A 93 -16.94 37.14 -13.90
C ILE A 93 -16.09 37.51 -15.11
N GLN A 94 -14.84 37.86 -14.86
CA GLN A 94 -13.83 38.04 -15.91
C GLN A 94 -12.71 37.04 -15.70
N ASP A 95 -12.57 36.10 -16.61
CA ASP A 95 -11.53 35.09 -16.54
C ASP A 95 -10.24 35.60 -17.21
N ARG A 96 -9.12 35.54 -16.48
CA ARG A 96 -7.79 35.85 -16.98
C ARG A 96 -6.89 34.63 -16.91
N ARG A 97 -6.14 34.36 -17.98
CA ARG A 97 -5.17 33.27 -18.02
C ARG A 97 -3.77 33.81 -17.74
N VAL A 98 -3.01 33.04 -16.97
CA VAL A 98 -1.57 33.27 -16.73
C VAL A 98 -0.82 31.95 -16.83
N ASN A 99 0.48 32.04 -17.13
CA ASN A 99 1.34 30.85 -17.31
C ASN A 99 2.26 30.58 -16.11
N SER A 100 2.30 31.49 -15.14
CA SER A 100 3.17 31.39 -13.96
C SER A 100 2.43 31.78 -12.69
N GLU A 101 2.70 31.05 -11.61
CA GLU A 101 2.23 31.40 -10.26
C GLU A 101 2.73 32.78 -9.84
N TYR A 102 3.98 33.13 -10.15
CA TYR A 102 4.55 34.44 -9.83
C TYR A 102 3.75 35.60 -10.45
N GLU A 103 3.42 35.49 -11.75
CA GLU A 103 2.60 36.48 -12.45
C GLU A 103 1.21 36.61 -11.81
N MET A 104 0.61 35.48 -11.41
CA MET A 104 -0.69 35.45 -10.75
C MET A 104 -0.68 36.22 -9.42
N ILE A 105 0.33 35.96 -8.59
CA ILE A 105 0.47 36.59 -7.28
C ILE A 105 0.78 38.08 -7.42
N GLU A 106 1.59 38.46 -8.40
CA GLU A 106 1.91 39.87 -8.65
C GLU A 106 0.67 40.65 -9.10
N LEU A 107 -0.16 40.08 -9.96
CA LEU A 107 -1.45 40.68 -10.33
C LEU A 107 -2.39 40.83 -9.13
N LEU A 108 -2.37 39.87 -8.20
CA LEU A 108 -3.15 39.89 -6.97
C LEU A 108 -2.66 40.99 -6.01
N ARG A 109 -1.33 41.17 -5.89
CA ARG A 109 -0.72 42.27 -5.11
C ARG A 109 -1.07 43.65 -5.69
N GLN A 110 -1.08 43.77 -7.01
CA GLN A 110 -1.44 44.99 -7.72
C GLN A 110 -2.96 45.27 -7.73
N ASN A 111 -3.77 44.41 -7.09
CA ASN A 111 -5.23 44.47 -7.10
C ASN A 111 -5.85 44.56 -8.52
N LYS A 112 -5.15 44.03 -9.52
CA LYS A 112 -5.64 43.93 -10.90
C LYS A 112 -6.56 42.73 -11.10
N VAL A 113 -6.45 41.76 -10.19
CA VAL A 113 -7.24 40.54 -10.17
C VAL A 113 -7.67 40.30 -8.73
N HIS A 114 -8.79 39.61 -8.57
CA HIS A 114 -9.45 39.46 -7.28
C HIS A 114 -9.29 38.06 -6.68
N VAL A 115 -9.12 37.06 -7.55
CA VAL A 115 -8.98 35.66 -7.16
C VAL A 115 -7.87 35.01 -7.99
N ALA A 116 -7.05 34.18 -7.34
CA ALA A 116 -5.91 33.49 -7.93
C ALA A 116 -6.01 31.98 -7.68
N ALA A 117 -5.98 31.16 -8.74
CA ALA A 117 -6.15 29.71 -8.68
C ALA A 117 -5.41 28.95 -9.81
N PRO A 118 -4.96 27.70 -9.59
CA PRO A 118 -4.86 26.98 -8.33
C PRO A 118 -3.59 27.39 -7.55
N ILE A 119 -3.66 27.37 -6.21
CA ILE A 119 -2.50 27.59 -5.32
C ILE A 119 -2.29 26.37 -4.42
N PHE A 120 -1.03 25.94 -4.29
CA PHE A 120 -0.61 24.75 -3.53
C PHE A 120 0.20 25.16 -2.29
N GLU A 121 -0.49 25.47 -1.20
CA GLU A 121 0.18 25.91 0.03
C GLU A 121 0.63 24.74 0.92
N PRO A 122 1.83 24.81 1.51
CA PRO A 122 2.21 23.93 2.63
C PRO A 122 1.24 24.07 3.81
N LYS A 123 1.03 22.99 4.58
CA LYS A 123 0.17 23.04 5.79
C LYS A 123 0.78 23.84 6.95
N GLY A 124 2.09 24.14 6.89
CA GLY A 124 2.82 24.88 7.92
C GLY A 124 2.87 26.38 7.63
N GLU A 125 4.08 26.91 7.47
CA GLU A 125 4.31 28.32 7.16
C GLU A 125 3.73 28.68 5.79
N ARG A 126 2.69 29.50 5.80
CA ARG A 126 1.96 29.88 4.58
C ARG A 126 2.81 30.83 3.76
N HIS A 127 3.11 30.42 2.52
CA HIS A 127 3.93 31.20 1.60
C HIS A 127 3.28 32.54 1.22
N TYR A 128 1.95 32.58 1.15
CA TYR A 128 1.17 33.77 0.81
C TYR A 128 0.26 34.20 1.98
N SER A 129 0.87 34.37 3.16
CA SER A 129 0.16 34.75 4.39
C SER A 129 -0.53 36.13 4.29
N GLU A 130 -0.09 36.99 3.37
CA GLU A 130 -0.67 38.31 3.14
C GLU A 130 -2.06 38.27 2.49
N PHE A 131 -2.47 37.12 1.95
CA PHE A 131 -3.75 36.91 1.28
C PHE A 131 -4.64 35.88 2.00
N PRO A 132 -5.96 36.10 2.09
CA PRO A 132 -6.90 35.08 2.51
C PRO A 132 -6.83 33.87 1.57
N PHE A 133 -6.59 32.69 2.14
CA PHE A 133 -6.58 31.42 1.40
C PHE A 133 -7.78 30.58 1.79
N PHE A 134 -8.48 30.11 0.76
CA PHE A 134 -9.54 29.13 0.92
C PHE A 134 -9.09 27.79 0.34
N LYS A 135 -8.91 26.81 1.23
CA LYS A 135 -8.55 25.45 0.86
C LYS A 135 -9.78 24.71 0.32
N VAL A 136 -9.66 24.15 -0.89
CA VAL A 136 -10.71 23.36 -1.55
C VAL A 136 -10.49 21.87 -1.31
N VAL A 137 -9.26 21.37 -1.45
CA VAL A 137 -8.91 19.95 -1.23
C VAL A 137 -7.52 19.80 -0.62
N ASP A 138 -7.23 18.63 -0.05
CA ASP A 138 -5.85 18.23 0.25
C ASP A 138 -5.15 17.76 -1.03
N TYR A 139 -3.86 18.06 -1.14
CA TYR A 139 -3.01 17.52 -2.19
C TYR A 139 -2.90 16.00 -2.02
N PRO A 140 -3.21 15.20 -3.06
CA PRO A 140 -3.33 13.76 -2.94
C PRO A 140 -1.99 13.01 -2.86
N GLY A 141 -0.87 13.72 -3.04
CA GLY A 141 0.48 13.16 -3.16
C GLY A 141 0.96 13.11 -4.60
N THR A 142 2.18 12.62 -4.80
CA THR A 142 2.85 12.52 -6.10
C THR A 142 3.10 11.06 -6.42
N ASP A 143 2.75 10.64 -7.62
CA ASP A 143 3.03 9.32 -8.14
C ASP A 143 4.33 9.36 -8.95
N PHE A 144 5.18 8.34 -8.75
CA PHE A 144 6.34 8.07 -9.58
C PHE A 144 5.97 7.06 -10.67
N LEU A 145 6.12 7.46 -11.93
CA LEU A 145 5.90 6.61 -13.10
C LEU A 145 7.21 6.27 -13.79
N THR A 146 7.37 5.03 -14.25
CA THR A 146 8.51 4.61 -15.07
C THR A 146 8.08 3.72 -16.23
N SER A 147 8.98 3.51 -17.19
CA SER A 147 8.79 2.58 -18.30
C SER A 147 8.88 1.14 -17.80
N GLU A 148 8.00 0.27 -18.31
CA GLU A 148 7.96 -1.16 -18.01
C GLU A 148 9.30 -1.86 -18.27
N GLU A 149 10.10 -1.35 -19.22
CA GLU A 149 11.34 -1.97 -19.66
C GLU A 149 12.52 -1.81 -18.68
N ARG A 150 12.46 -0.80 -17.79
CA ARG A 150 13.58 -0.43 -16.90
C ARG A 150 13.46 -0.96 -15.48
N ASN A 151 12.28 -1.39 -15.05
CA ASN A 151 12.17 -2.11 -13.81
C ASN A 151 12.98 -3.40 -13.96
N ASN A 152 14.06 -3.53 -13.19
CA ASN A 152 14.80 -4.78 -13.05
C ASN A 152 13.74 -5.88 -12.94
N LYS A 153 13.66 -6.79 -13.93
CA LYS A 153 12.63 -7.85 -13.97
C LYS A 153 12.49 -8.54 -12.61
N MET A 154 13.56 -8.59 -11.83
CA MET A 154 13.60 -9.06 -10.46
C MET A 154 12.68 -8.30 -9.48
N SER A 155 12.60 -6.97 -9.48
CA SER A 155 11.73 -6.24 -8.56
C SER A 155 10.25 -6.39 -8.94
N TYR A 156 9.94 -6.45 -10.24
CA TYR A 156 8.57 -6.73 -10.72
C TYR A 156 8.18 -8.19 -10.48
N VAL A 157 9.09 -9.14 -10.68
CA VAL A 157 8.88 -10.55 -10.36
C VAL A 157 8.75 -10.72 -8.85
N LEU A 158 9.58 -10.08 -8.02
CA LEU A 158 9.45 -10.13 -6.57
C LEU A 158 8.16 -9.45 -6.09
N ASP A 159 7.77 -8.31 -6.66
CA ASP A 159 6.50 -7.65 -6.33
C ASP A 159 5.30 -8.50 -6.80
N ALA A 160 5.36 -9.11 -7.98
CA ALA A 160 4.33 -10.03 -8.46
C ALA A 160 4.26 -11.31 -7.60
N VAL A 161 5.42 -11.84 -7.20
CA VAL A 161 5.55 -13.02 -6.33
C VAL A 161 5.04 -12.71 -4.91
N LEU A 162 5.38 -11.54 -4.35
CA LEU A 162 4.88 -11.04 -3.07
C LEU A 162 3.39 -10.66 -3.15
N ARG A 163 2.88 -10.20 -4.29
CA ARG A 163 1.43 -10.05 -4.51
C ARG A 163 0.72 -11.40 -4.56
N SER A 164 1.41 -12.44 -5.02
CA SER A 164 0.98 -13.83 -4.92
C SER A 164 1.40 -14.51 -3.61
N TRP A 165 1.72 -13.76 -2.54
CA TRP A 165 2.20 -14.32 -1.27
C TRP A 165 1.25 -15.36 -0.70
N THR A 166 -0.06 -15.26 -0.99
CA THR A 166 -1.05 -16.25 -0.58
C THR A 166 -0.75 -17.63 -1.19
N LEU A 167 -0.40 -17.70 -2.48
CA LEU A 167 -0.04 -18.94 -3.14
C LEU A 167 1.28 -19.49 -2.59
N LEU A 168 2.28 -18.62 -2.38
CA LEU A 168 3.52 -19.02 -1.74
C LEU A 168 3.28 -19.57 -0.33
N ALA A 169 2.47 -18.89 0.49
CA ALA A 169 2.13 -19.35 1.83
C ALA A 169 1.42 -20.71 1.80
N VAL A 170 0.45 -20.89 0.89
CA VAL A 170 -0.25 -22.18 0.71
C VAL A 170 0.74 -23.28 0.32
N THR A 171 1.60 -23.03 -0.69
CA THR A 171 2.60 -24.02 -1.13
C THR A 171 3.60 -24.36 -0.02
N LEU A 172 4.08 -23.36 0.72
CA LEU A 172 5.04 -23.52 1.81
C LEU A 172 4.43 -24.36 2.96
N VAL A 173 3.18 -24.07 3.32
CA VAL A 173 2.40 -24.86 4.29
C VAL A 173 2.20 -26.30 3.81
N LEU A 174 1.83 -26.52 2.55
CA LEU A 174 1.67 -27.86 1.98
C LEU A 174 3.00 -28.63 1.95
N THR A 175 4.12 -27.99 1.58
CA THR A 175 5.45 -28.61 1.67
C THR A 175 5.86 -28.92 3.10
N ALA A 176 5.53 -28.06 4.06
CA ALA A 176 5.79 -28.32 5.48
C ALA A 176 4.97 -29.51 5.99
N ILE A 177 3.69 -29.59 5.64
CA ILE A 177 2.80 -30.73 5.95
C ILE A 177 3.37 -32.02 5.34
N SER A 178 3.75 -32.00 4.06
CA SER A 178 4.36 -33.14 3.38
C SER A 178 5.68 -33.57 4.04
N GLY A 179 6.52 -32.59 4.43
CA GLY A 179 7.76 -32.84 5.16
C GLY A 179 7.54 -33.48 6.53
N VAL A 180 6.53 -33.04 7.28
CA VAL A 180 6.15 -33.65 8.57
C VAL A 180 5.63 -35.08 8.38
N ILE A 181 4.83 -35.33 7.35
CA ILE A 181 4.33 -36.67 7.02
C ILE A 181 5.49 -37.60 6.63
N MET A 182 6.40 -37.12 5.78
CA MET A 182 7.62 -37.85 5.42
C MET A 182 8.50 -38.10 6.64
N TRP A 183 8.67 -37.11 7.52
CA TRP A 183 9.43 -37.28 8.76
C TRP A 183 8.81 -38.31 9.70
N ALA A 184 7.48 -38.35 9.82
CA ALA A 184 6.78 -39.37 10.60
C ALA A 184 6.89 -40.77 10.00
N LEU A 185 6.77 -40.91 8.67
CA LEU A 185 6.86 -42.18 7.95
C LEU A 185 8.29 -42.73 7.91
N VAL A 186 9.26 -41.87 7.60
CA VAL A 186 10.67 -42.24 7.47
C VAL A 186 11.34 -42.31 8.85
N GLY A 187 10.94 -41.48 9.81
CA GLY A 187 11.41 -41.53 11.19
C GLY A 187 11.09 -42.87 11.88
N LEU A 188 9.99 -43.52 11.52
CA LEU A 188 9.66 -44.87 12.00
C LEU A 188 10.61 -45.94 11.43
N HIS A 189 11.08 -45.78 10.19
CA HIS A 189 11.98 -46.73 9.54
C HIS A 189 13.46 -46.50 9.87
N LEU A 190 13.87 -45.23 10.04
CA LEU A 190 15.26 -44.85 10.30
C LEU A 190 15.66 -44.90 11.78
N TRP A 191 14.72 -44.84 12.74
CA TRP A 191 15.07 -45.02 14.16
C TRP A 191 15.70 -46.41 14.42
N ASN A 192 15.33 -47.42 13.64
CA ASN A 192 15.92 -48.77 13.78
C ASN A 192 17.31 -48.92 13.14
N GLN A 193 17.86 -47.88 12.48
CA GLN A 193 19.15 -47.92 11.79
C GLN A 193 20.13 -46.82 12.23
N ILE A 194 19.67 -45.69 12.78
CA ILE A 194 20.51 -44.51 13.08
C ILE A 194 20.80 -44.38 14.61
N VAL A 195 21.28 -45.45 15.25
CA VAL A 195 21.97 -45.34 16.55
C VAL A 195 23.50 -45.52 16.39
N SER A 196 24.00 -45.85 15.19
CA SER A 196 25.42 -46.21 15.02
C SER A 196 26.29 -45.26 14.18
N ILE A 197 25.79 -44.18 13.56
CA ILE A 197 26.65 -43.36 12.67
C ILE A 197 26.44 -41.84 12.90
N THR A 198 27.23 -41.34 13.85
CA THR A 198 28.00 -40.07 13.86
C THR A 198 27.31 -38.70 14.06
N PRO A 199 27.78 -37.89 15.04
CA PRO A 199 27.63 -36.44 15.05
C PRO A 199 28.77 -35.82 14.22
N MET A 200 28.56 -35.62 12.93
CA MET A 200 29.48 -34.84 12.10
C MET A 200 28.65 -34.24 10.97
N LEU A 201 28.30 -32.96 11.11
CA LEU A 201 27.97 -31.99 10.05
C LEU A 201 27.21 -30.80 10.68
N PHE A 202 27.90 -30.07 11.57
CA PHE A 202 27.65 -28.65 11.76
C PHE A 202 28.89 -27.91 11.25
N SER A 203 28.85 -27.37 10.04
CA SER A 203 29.59 -26.14 9.70
C SER A 203 29.10 -25.49 8.40
N ARG A 204 28.41 -24.35 8.61
CA ARG A 204 28.63 -23.04 7.97
C ARG A 204 28.28 -22.84 6.49
N THR A 205 27.27 -21.99 6.26
CA THR A 205 27.36 -20.84 5.34
C THR A 205 26.66 -19.63 5.97
N PRO A 206 27.29 -18.45 6.11
CA PRO A 206 26.55 -17.21 6.32
C PRO A 206 26.00 -16.74 4.96
N ILE A 207 24.68 -16.53 4.92
CA ILE A 207 23.98 -15.90 3.81
C ILE A 207 24.49 -14.45 3.66
N GLY A 208 24.91 -14.11 2.45
CA GLY A 208 25.35 -12.78 2.07
C GLY A 208 24.23 -11.75 2.24
N THR A 209 24.59 -10.61 2.81
CA THR A 209 23.74 -9.44 2.98
C THR A 209 23.29 -8.87 1.63
N VAL A 210 21.98 -8.68 1.50
CA VAL A 210 21.34 -7.94 0.42
C VAL A 210 21.83 -6.48 0.47
N LYS A 211 22.47 -6.01 -0.61
CA LYS A 211 22.74 -4.59 -0.81
C LYS A 211 21.39 -3.86 -0.92
N ASN A 212 21.14 -2.95 0.00
CA ASN A 212 20.07 -1.96 -0.12
C ASN A 212 20.30 -1.14 -1.39
N PHE A 213 19.38 -1.26 -2.35
CA PHE A 213 19.36 -0.45 -3.56
C PHE A 213 18.82 0.94 -3.19
N ARG A 214 19.71 1.78 -2.64
CA ARG A 214 19.50 3.21 -2.50
C ARG A 214 20.58 3.86 -3.34
N ASP A 215 20.46 3.72 -4.65
CA ASP A 215 21.36 4.40 -5.57
C ASP A 215 20.87 5.85 -5.69
N HIS A 216 21.72 6.76 -5.27
CA HIS A 216 21.45 8.19 -5.13
C HIS A 216 21.54 8.84 -6.52
N SER A 217 20.76 9.91 -6.76
CA SER A 217 20.70 10.73 -7.99
C SER A 217 19.91 10.21 -9.20
N SER A 218 18.69 9.70 -8.99
CA SER A 218 17.80 9.41 -10.12
C SER A 218 17.34 10.69 -10.82
N LYS A 219 17.43 10.74 -12.16
CA LYS A 219 16.92 11.85 -12.98
C LYS A 219 15.43 11.67 -13.18
N VAL A 220 14.63 12.64 -12.76
CA VAL A 220 13.16 12.54 -12.81
C VAL A 220 12.57 13.69 -13.61
N ALA A 221 11.69 13.38 -14.55
CA ALA A 221 10.94 14.40 -15.28
C ALA A 221 9.83 14.97 -14.39
N VAL A 222 9.69 16.29 -14.41
CA VAL A 222 8.62 17.02 -13.70
C VAL A 222 7.94 18.00 -14.64
N LEU A 223 6.65 18.25 -14.41
CA LEU A 223 5.88 19.22 -15.19
C LEU A 223 5.98 20.61 -14.56
N GLY A 224 6.79 21.47 -15.16
CA GLY A 224 7.06 22.81 -14.64
C GLY A 224 7.87 22.83 -13.33
N ASN A 225 8.07 24.03 -12.80
CA ASN A 225 8.85 24.31 -11.58
C ASN A 225 7.97 24.39 -10.30
N GLY A 226 6.91 23.58 -10.24
CA GLY A 226 5.91 23.63 -9.18
C GLY A 226 6.13 22.64 -8.02
N THR A 227 5.02 22.17 -7.45
CA THR A 227 4.99 21.21 -6.34
C THR A 227 5.79 19.94 -6.62
N GLU A 228 5.72 19.41 -7.83
CA GLU A 228 6.37 18.18 -8.28
C GLU A 228 7.89 18.33 -8.31
N TYR A 229 8.38 19.51 -8.74
CA TYR A 229 9.79 19.88 -8.69
C TYR A 229 10.32 19.92 -7.25
N GLN A 230 9.59 20.57 -6.34
CA GLN A 230 9.96 20.64 -4.93
C GLN A 230 9.96 19.24 -4.28
N HIS A 231 9.01 18.39 -4.66
CA HIS A 231 8.95 17.02 -4.14
C HIS A 231 10.12 16.16 -4.64
N ALA A 232 10.53 16.32 -5.90
CA ALA A 232 11.72 15.67 -6.44
C ALA A 232 12.99 16.04 -5.66
N GLN A 233 13.14 17.33 -5.31
CA GLN A 233 14.25 17.79 -4.48
C GLN A 233 14.21 17.18 -3.07
N GLN A 234 13.03 17.03 -2.46
CA GLN A 234 12.87 16.39 -1.14
C GLN A 234 13.23 14.91 -1.14
N GLU A 235 13.07 14.22 -2.28
CA GLU A 235 13.46 12.82 -2.46
C GLU A 235 14.90 12.67 -2.99
N GLU A 236 15.71 13.74 -2.97
CA GLU A 236 17.11 13.76 -3.45
C GLU A 236 17.28 13.31 -4.92
N ALA A 237 16.24 13.52 -5.73
CA ALA A 237 16.25 13.26 -7.17
C ALA A 237 16.64 14.52 -7.96
N GLU A 238 17.17 14.36 -9.19
CA GLU A 238 17.51 15.48 -10.08
C GLU A 238 16.31 15.79 -11.00
N PRO A 239 15.55 16.88 -10.77
CA PRO A 239 14.38 17.19 -11.57
C PRO A 239 14.73 17.81 -12.93
N ILE A 240 14.24 17.21 -14.01
CA ILE A 240 14.28 17.76 -15.37
C ILE A 240 12.89 18.31 -15.72
N VAL A 241 12.82 19.61 -15.97
CA VAL A 241 11.55 20.31 -16.20
C VAL A 241 11.10 20.14 -17.65
N HIS A 242 9.87 19.66 -17.84
CA HIS A 242 9.18 19.60 -19.13
C HIS A 242 7.92 20.48 -19.10
N THR A 243 7.58 21.06 -20.25
CA THR A 243 6.38 21.90 -20.43
C THR A 243 5.16 21.09 -20.84
N SER A 244 5.34 19.94 -21.48
CA SER A 244 4.27 19.05 -21.94
C SER A 244 4.43 17.66 -21.34
N ILE A 245 3.30 17.02 -21.01
CA ILE A 245 3.28 15.62 -20.59
C ILE A 245 3.81 14.69 -21.68
N ASP A 246 3.56 15.00 -22.95
CA ASP A 246 4.02 14.17 -24.06
C ASP A 246 5.55 14.15 -24.16
N ASP A 247 6.21 15.28 -23.86
CA ASP A 247 7.66 15.39 -23.87
C ASP A 247 8.29 14.68 -22.67
N ALA A 248 7.65 14.78 -21.49
CA ALA A 248 8.06 14.03 -20.31
C ALA A 248 7.95 12.51 -20.54
N VAL A 249 6.86 12.04 -21.15
CA VAL A 249 6.67 10.63 -21.51
C VAL A 249 7.73 10.15 -22.49
N LYS A 250 8.02 10.95 -23.54
CA LYS A 250 9.09 10.63 -24.49
C LYS A 250 10.44 10.51 -23.80
N ALA A 251 10.77 11.42 -22.88
CA ALA A 251 12.03 11.40 -22.14
C ALA A 251 12.20 10.12 -21.29
N VAL A 252 11.11 9.59 -20.73
CA VAL A 252 11.14 8.28 -20.03
C VAL A 252 11.33 7.14 -21.01
N GLN A 253 10.65 7.19 -22.16
CA GLN A 253 10.74 6.16 -23.19
C GLN A 253 12.12 6.11 -23.85
N SER A 254 12.75 7.27 -24.07
CA SER A 254 14.13 7.40 -24.60
C SER A 254 15.20 7.08 -23.56
N LYS A 255 14.82 6.85 -22.29
CA LYS A 255 15.72 6.61 -21.15
C LYS A 255 16.61 7.82 -20.81
N ASP A 256 16.22 9.02 -21.20
CA ASP A 256 16.88 10.28 -20.80
C ASP A 256 16.63 10.58 -19.31
N VAL A 257 15.49 10.12 -18.79
CA VAL A 257 15.13 10.17 -17.37
C VAL A 257 14.68 8.80 -16.86
N ASP A 258 14.73 8.60 -15.55
CA ASP A 258 14.39 7.36 -14.86
C ASP A 258 12.88 7.20 -14.66
N GLY A 259 12.15 8.30 -14.65
CA GLY A 259 10.69 8.31 -14.55
C GLY A 259 10.12 9.71 -14.46
N ILE A 260 8.82 9.81 -14.20
CA ILE A 260 8.09 11.08 -14.06
C ILE A 260 7.51 11.17 -12.65
N PHE A 261 7.67 12.34 -12.03
CA PHE A 261 6.94 12.72 -10.83
C PHE A 261 5.71 13.53 -11.26
N ILE A 262 4.52 13.00 -10.96
CA ILE A 262 3.26 13.66 -11.32
C ILE A 262 2.29 13.65 -10.15
N ASP A 263 1.50 14.71 -9.98
CA ASP A 263 0.41 14.73 -9.01
C ASP A 263 -0.56 13.55 -9.22
N HIS A 264 -1.06 12.96 -8.13
CA HIS A 264 -1.91 11.78 -8.18
C HIS A 264 -3.22 11.98 -8.96
N TYR A 265 -3.87 13.16 -8.85
CA TYR A 265 -5.08 13.43 -9.64
C TYR A 265 -4.75 13.70 -11.10
N THR A 266 -3.62 14.34 -11.36
CA THR A 266 -3.06 14.58 -12.69
C THR A 266 -2.71 13.25 -13.37
N ASN A 267 -2.17 12.29 -12.63
CA ASN A 267 -1.92 10.94 -13.10
C ASN A 267 -3.21 10.27 -13.63
N ILE A 268 -4.25 10.26 -12.80
CA ILE A 268 -5.57 9.70 -13.16
C ILE A 268 -6.15 10.40 -14.40
N PHE A 269 -6.02 11.73 -14.46
CA PHE A 269 -6.51 12.55 -15.57
C PHE A 269 -5.83 12.23 -16.90
N TYR A 270 -4.52 11.96 -16.91
CA TYR A 270 -3.80 11.63 -18.14
C TYR A 270 -3.87 10.13 -18.50
N HIS A 271 -3.95 9.24 -17.52
CA HIS A 271 -4.23 7.82 -17.79
C HIS A 271 -5.60 7.61 -18.43
N SER A 272 -6.64 8.31 -17.95
CA SER A 272 -7.99 8.19 -18.53
C SER A 272 -8.10 8.71 -19.97
N ARG A 273 -7.12 9.52 -20.40
CA ARG A 273 -6.97 10.01 -21.78
C ARG A 273 -5.91 9.26 -22.58
N GLU A 274 -5.48 8.11 -22.07
CA GLU A 274 -4.55 7.23 -22.75
C GLU A 274 -3.13 7.80 -22.97
N LYS A 275 -2.82 8.96 -22.38
CA LYS A 275 -1.53 9.66 -22.53
C LYS A 275 -0.38 8.99 -21.78
N LEU A 276 -0.69 8.18 -20.77
CA LEU A 276 0.28 7.49 -19.92
C LEU A 276 0.22 5.96 -20.06
N LYS A 277 -0.38 5.42 -21.13
CA LYS A 277 -0.58 3.97 -21.31
C LYS A 277 0.70 3.13 -21.19
N THR A 278 1.84 3.67 -21.61
CA THR A 278 3.13 2.96 -21.63
C THR A 278 3.88 3.02 -20.31
N LEU A 279 3.36 3.73 -19.31
CA LEU A 279 4.04 3.97 -18.05
C LEU A 279 3.29 3.32 -16.88
N LEU A 280 4.05 2.82 -15.92
CA LEU A 280 3.53 2.16 -14.72
C LEU A 280 3.78 3.03 -13.50
N THR A 281 2.75 3.19 -12.67
CA THR A 281 2.89 3.83 -11.35
C THR A 281 3.58 2.86 -10.40
N VAL A 282 4.82 3.18 -9.98
CA VAL A 282 5.65 2.32 -9.13
C VAL A 282 5.48 2.65 -7.65
N LYS A 283 5.47 3.94 -7.33
CA LYS A 283 5.45 4.41 -5.94
C LYS A 283 4.54 5.63 -5.83
N LYS A 284 3.81 5.70 -4.72
CA LYS A 284 3.11 6.91 -4.30
C LYS A 284 3.89 7.55 -3.16
N LEU A 285 4.14 8.84 -3.29
CA LEU A 285 4.85 9.68 -2.33
C LEU A 285 3.84 10.65 -1.69
N GLU A 286 3.83 10.70 -0.37
CA GLU A 286 2.93 11.58 0.36
C GLU A 286 3.54 12.96 0.53
N LEU A 287 2.79 14.00 0.16
CA LEU A 287 3.17 15.39 0.37
C LEU A 287 1.99 16.17 0.94
N GLN A 288 2.18 16.79 2.09
CA GLN A 288 1.09 17.50 2.77
C GLN A 288 0.97 18.95 2.29
N ARG A 289 0.02 19.20 1.39
CA ARG A 289 -0.34 20.56 0.93
C ARG A 289 -1.84 20.75 0.87
N GLY A 290 -2.28 22.00 1.03
CA GLY A 290 -3.63 22.43 0.69
C GLY A 290 -3.67 22.93 -0.75
N VAL A 291 -4.66 22.49 -1.52
CA VAL A 291 -4.94 23.06 -2.84
C VAL A 291 -6.16 23.95 -2.73
N GLY A 292 -6.05 25.19 -3.20
CA GLY A 292 -7.11 26.16 -3.04
C GLY A 292 -6.92 27.41 -3.86
N VAL A 293 -7.53 28.48 -3.38
CA VAL A 293 -7.56 29.79 -4.04
C VAL A 293 -7.15 30.89 -3.08
N LEU A 294 -6.51 31.92 -3.60
CA LEU A 294 -6.21 33.16 -2.86
C LEU A 294 -7.16 34.26 -3.29
N PHE A 295 -7.53 35.10 -2.32
CA PHE A 295 -8.35 36.29 -2.55
C PHE A 295 -7.51 37.55 -2.36
N SER A 296 -7.83 38.58 -3.14
CA SER A 296 -7.31 39.92 -2.89
C SER A 296 -7.86 40.47 -1.57
N LYS A 297 -7.13 41.42 -0.96
CA LYS A 297 -7.52 41.99 0.33
C LYS A 297 -8.87 42.74 0.25
N ASP A 298 -9.18 43.35 -0.89
CA ASP A 298 -10.45 44.04 -1.15
C ASP A 298 -11.63 43.07 -1.41
N ARG A 299 -11.39 41.76 -1.48
CA ARG A 299 -12.41 40.71 -1.55
C ARG A 299 -12.37 39.76 -0.35
N LYS A 300 -11.84 40.23 0.78
CA LYS A 300 -11.84 39.46 2.04
C LYS A 300 -13.24 38.98 2.45
N TYR A 301 -14.26 39.82 2.26
CA TYR A 301 -15.66 39.43 2.52
C TYR A 301 -16.09 38.17 1.77
N LEU A 302 -15.70 38.02 0.49
CA LEU A 302 -16.00 36.84 -0.30
C LEU A 302 -15.31 35.60 0.28
N ALA A 303 -14.04 35.73 0.69
CA ALA A 303 -13.30 34.65 1.34
C ALA A 303 -13.96 34.23 2.67
N ASP A 304 -14.39 35.20 3.48
CA ASP A 304 -15.05 34.96 4.76
C ASP A 304 -16.41 34.26 4.58
N CYS A 305 -17.20 34.68 3.57
CA CYS A 305 -18.45 34.01 3.22
C CYS A 305 -18.24 32.56 2.74
N LEU A 306 -17.23 32.30 1.91
CA LEU A 306 -16.90 30.93 1.51
C LEU A 306 -16.45 30.09 2.72
N ASN A 307 -15.74 30.70 3.66
CA ASN A 307 -15.36 30.03 4.91
C ASN A 307 -16.58 29.70 5.79
N TYR A 308 -17.64 30.49 5.75
CA TYR A 308 -18.93 30.14 6.36
C TYR A 308 -19.57 28.92 5.67
N GLN A 309 -19.54 28.86 4.34
CA GLN A 309 -20.05 27.74 3.54
C GLN A 309 -19.10 26.54 3.43
N ARG A 310 -18.02 26.53 4.20
CA ARG A 310 -16.89 25.61 4.03
C ARG A 310 -17.28 24.14 4.07
N SER A 311 -18.19 23.74 4.96
CA SER A 311 -18.62 22.34 5.08
C SER A 311 -19.29 21.84 3.80
N THR A 312 -20.19 22.64 3.21
CA THR A 312 -20.91 22.34 1.98
C THR A 312 -19.97 22.33 0.77
N ILE A 313 -19.08 23.32 0.69
CA ILE A 313 -18.07 23.41 -0.37
C ILE A 313 -17.13 22.20 -0.35
N LEU A 314 -16.59 21.85 0.83
CA LEU A 314 -15.71 20.69 0.96
C LEU A 314 -16.43 19.38 0.63
N ARG A 315 -17.73 19.26 0.93
CA ARG A 315 -18.53 18.11 0.54
C ARG A 315 -18.68 18.01 -0.98
N SER A 316 -18.89 19.13 -1.66
CA SER A 316 -18.92 19.19 -3.12
C SER A 316 -17.56 18.77 -3.72
N ALA A 317 -16.46 19.30 -3.18
CA ALA A 317 -15.11 18.91 -3.60
C ALA A 317 -14.84 17.41 -3.37
N GLN A 318 -15.33 16.84 -2.27
CA GLN A 318 -15.24 15.41 -1.98
C GLN A 318 -16.02 14.56 -2.99
N THR A 319 -17.20 14.99 -3.40
CA THR A 319 -17.98 14.31 -4.45
C THR A 319 -17.22 14.27 -5.76
N ILE A 320 -16.63 15.38 -6.19
CA ILE A 320 -15.84 15.43 -7.43
C ILE A 320 -14.59 14.54 -7.28
N THR A 321 -13.85 14.65 -6.18
CA THR A 321 -12.64 13.85 -5.97
C THR A 321 -12.90 12.35 -5.80
N ALA A 322 -14.10 11.95 -5.35
CA ALA A 322 -14.52 10.56 -5.30
C ALA A 322 -14.61 9.94 -6.70
N THR A 323 -14.97 10.71 -7.72
CA THR A 323 -15.00 10.22 -9.12
C THR A 323 -13.61 9.79 -9.58
N TYR A 324 -12.56 10.56 -9.27
CA TYR A 324 -11.18 10.19 -9.59
C TYR A 324 -10.74 8.89 -8.89
N LYS A 325 -11.15 8.67 -7.64
CA LYS A 325 -10.87 7.43 -6.91
C LYS A 325 -11.51 6.20 -7.58
N LEU A 326 -12.74 6.35 -8.08
CA LEU A 326 -13.45 5.27 -8.79
C LEU A 326 -12.75 4.94 -10.12
N THR A 327 -12.34 5.95 -10.89
CA THR A 327 -11.58 5.78 -12.13
C THR A 327 -10.25 5.05 -11.90
N LYS A 328 -9.55 5.35 -10.79
CA LYS A 328 -8.35 4.60 -10.43
C LYS A 328 -8.65 3.13 -10.14
N ARG A 329 -9.73 2.84 -9.41
CA ARG A 329 -10.09 1.46 -9.05
C ARG A 329 -10.44 0.63 -10.28
N SER A 330 -11.10 1.19 -11.29
CA SER A 330 -11.33 0.48 -12.55
C SER A 330 -10.02 0.21 -13.31
N LEU A 331 -9.09 1.17 -13.31
CA LEU A 331 -7.78 1.00 -13.93
C LEU A 331 -6.92 -0.07 -13.22
N ALA A 332 -6.94 -0.08 -11.88
CA ALA A 332 -6.20 -1.07 -11.08
C ALA A 332 -6.83 -2.48 -11.10
N LYS A 333 -8.17 -2.58 -11.17
CA LYS A 333 -8.87 -3.88 -11.27
C LYS A 333 -8.54 -4.64 -12.56
N GLN A 334 -8.12 -3.94 -13.61
CA GLN A 334 -7.69 -4.58 -14.85
C GLN A 334 -6.33 -5.30 -14.71
N PHE A 335 -5.58 -5.05 -13.63
CA PHE A 335 -4.22 -5.56 -13.42
C PHE A 335 -3.98 -6.30 -12.09
N SER A 336 -4.99 -6.51 -11.25
CA SER A 336 -4.82 -7.23 -9.97
C SER A 336 -5.64 -8.51 -9.95
N LEU A 337 -4.99 -9.63 -10.26
CA LEU A 337 -5.58 -10.97 -10.23
C LEU A 337 -5.82 -11.47 -8.79
N PHE A 338 -5.24 -10.81 -7.79
CA PHE A 338 -5.44 -11.10 -6.37
C PHE A 338 -5.49 -9.79 -5.58
N ASP A 339 -6.59 -9.58 -4.86
CA ASP A 339 -6.86 -8.39 -4.04
C ASP A 339 -6.95 -8.86 -2.58
N ASP A 340 -6.12 -8.29 -1.70
CA ASP A 340 -6.02 -8.60 -0.25
C ASP A 340 -7.35 -8.39 0.51
N SER A 341 -8.33 -7.73 -0.13
CA SER A 341 -9.66 -7.50 0.42
C SER A 341 -10.64 -8.68 0.26
N SER A 342 -10.25 -9.75 -0.47
CA SER A 342 -11.14 -10.88 -0.72
C SER A 342 -11.34 -11.74 0.54
N SER A 343 -12.60 -11.84 0.99
CA SER A 343 -13.03 -12.73 2.08
C SER A 343 -12.62 -14.19 1.84
N PHE A 344 -12.56 -14.61 0.57
CA PHE A 344 -12.14 -15.94 0.16
C PHE A 344 -10.70 -16.27 0.57
N VAL A 345 -9.77 -15.32 0.38
CA VAL A 345 -8.35 -15.50 0.74
C VAL A 345 -8.19 -15.66 2.25
N LYS A 346 -8.91 -14.86 3.04
CA LYS A 346 -8.91 -14.96 4.50
C LYS A 346 -9.45 -16.32 4.97
N ILE A 347 -10.57 -16.77 4.41
CA ILE A 347 -11.17 -18.07 4.75
C ILE A 347 -10.18 -19.21 4.44
N LEU A 348 -9.56 -19.21 3.26
CA LEU A 348 -8.58 -20.24 2.88
C LEU A 348 -7.38 -20.27 3.83
N LEU A 349 -6.88 -19.11 4.24
CA LEU A 349 -5.73 -18.99 5.14
C LEU A 349 -6.06 -19.49 6.56
N TYR A 350 -7.28 -19.22 7.06
CA TYR A 350 -7.77 -19.76 8.33
C TYR A 350 -7.93 -21.29 8.28
N ILE A 351 -8.41 -21.85 7.17
CA ILE A 351 -8.53 -23.30 6.99
C ILE A 351 -7.15 -23.95 7.06
N LEU A 352 -6.15 -23.40 6.36
CA LEU A 352 -4.77 -23.93 6.38
C LEU A 352 -4.12 -23.83 7.75
N LEU A 353 -4.33 -22.71 8.45
CA LEU A 353 -3.84 -22.54 9.82
C LEU A 353 -4.48 -23.56 10.77
N GLY A 354 -5.78 -23.83 10.61
CA GLY A 354 -6.50 -24.84 11.38
C GLY A 354 -5.97 -26.25 11.14
N VAL A 355 -5.68 -26.62 9.89
CA VAL A 355 -5.11 -27.92 9.54
C VAL A 355 -3.71 -28.09 10.15
N LEU A 356 -2.87 -27.05 10.11
CA LEU A 356 -1.54 -27.06 10.74
C LEU A 356 -1.62 -27.24 12.26
N ALA A 357 -2.48 -26.49 12.93
CA ALA A 357 -2.68 -26.59 14.37
C ALA A 357 -3.20 -27.99 14.76
N GLY A 358 -4.13 -28.56 13.99
CA GLY A 358 -4.64 -29.91 14.19
C GLY A 358 -3.55 -30.97 14.10
N MET A 359 -2.70 -30.89 13.07
CA MET A 359 -1.56 -31.82 12.89
C MET A 359 -0.56 -31.75 14.06
N LEU A 360 -0.24 -30.55 14.55
CA LEU A 360 0.63 -30.36 15.71
C LEU A 360 0.04 -31.00 16.98
N CYS A 361 -1.25 -30.79 17.22
CA CYS A 361 -1.95 -31.39 18.36
C CYS A 361 -1.92 -32.92 18.29
N ILE A 362 -2.17 -33.50 17.10
CA ILE A 362 -2.11 -34.95 16.90
C ILE A 362 -0.70 -35.49 17.18
N GLY A 363 0.34 -34.81 16.69
CA GLY A 363 1.73 -35.18 16.96
C GLY A 363 2.09 -35.18 18.45
N ILE A 364 1.68 -34.15 19.19
CA ILE A 364 1.94 -34.05 20.65
C ILE A 364 1.19 -35.14 21.43
N ILE A 365 -0.05 -35.43 21.05
CA ILE A 365 -0.85 -36.49 21.69
C ILE A 365 -0.21 -37.86 21.43
N TRP A 366 0.19 -38.13 20.18
CA TRP A 366 0.84 -39.38 19.78
C TRP A 366 2.15 -39.62 20.55
N ASP A 367 3.00 -38.60 20.65
CA ASP A 367 4.27 -38.67 21.37
C ASP A 367 4.08 -38.91 22.89
N ARG A 368 3.09 -38.27 23.51
CA ARG A 368 2.75 -38.54 24.92
C ARG A 368 2.23 -39.95 25.15
N LEU A 369 1.46 -40.51 24.21
CA LEU A 369 0.94 -41.87 24.31
C LEU A 369 2.05 -42.93 24.18
N ILE A 370 3.02 -42.71 23.29
CA ILE A 370 4.16 -43.63 23.11
C ILE A 370 5.05 -43.63 24.35
N ARG A 371 5.40 -42.46 24.91
CA ARG A 371 6.22 -42.39 26.13
C ARG A 371 5.57 -43.10 27.31
N LYS A 372 4.25 -42.95 27.48
CA LYS A 372 3.49 -43.59 28.57
C LYS A 372 3.44 -45.13 28.44
N LYS A 373 3.49 -45.66 27.21
CA LYS A 373 3.57 -47.11 26.97
C LYS A 373 4.96 -47.65 27.28
N SER A 374 6.01 -46.86 27.00
CA SER A 374 7.40 -47.21 27.34
C SER A 374 7.66 -47.27 28.85
N ASP A 375 7.09 -46.36 29.64
CA ASP A 375 7.27 -46.36 31.10
C ASP A 375 6.55 -47.54 31.79
N LYS A 376 5.38 -47.97 31.28
CA LYS A 376 4.70 -49.17 31.79
C LYS A 376 5.51 -50.45 31.58
N GLN A 377 6.27 -50.54 30.48
CA GLN A 377 7.10 -51.71 30.18
C GLN A 377 8.39 -51.75 31.02
N LYS A 378 8.89 -50.59 31.47
CA LYS A 378 10.06 -50.51 32.37
C LYS A 378 9.73 -50.97 33.79
N ASN A 379 8.53 -50.67 34.29
CA ASN A 379 8.12 -51.06 35.65
C ASN A 379 7.83 -52.56 35.78
N SER A 380 7.32 -53.24 34.74
CA SER A 380 7.11 -54.69 34.78
C SER A 380 8.41 -55.49 34.69
N VAL A 381 9.49 -54.92 34.14
CA VAL A 381 10.79 -55.60 34.01
C VAL A 381 11.61 -55.53 35.31
N ILE A 382 11.41 -54.51 36.14
CA ILE A 382 12.10 -54.38 37.42
C ILE A 382 11.61 -55.41 38.45
N GLU A 383 10.33 -55.80 38.39
CA GLU A 383 9.73 -56.80 39.29
C GLU A 383 10.21 -58.24 38.99
N TRP A 384 10.47 -58.58 37.72
CA TRP A 384 11.02 -59.89 37.33
C TRP A 384 12.55 -60.00 37.49
N GLY A 385 13.26 -58.88 37.69
CA GLY A 385 14.72 -58.84 37.82
C GLY A 385 15.26 -59.14 39.23
N ALA A 386 14.40 -59.22 40.25
CA ALA A 386 14.81 -59.43 41.63
C ALA A 386 14.98 -60.92 42.00
N GLU A 387 14.32 -61.84 41.30
CA GLU A 387 14.30 -63.28 41.67
C GLU A 387 15.41 -64.10 40.99
N ASN A 388 15.93 -63.66 39.83
CA ASN A 388 16.93 -64.43 39.04
C ASN A 388 18.40 -64.10 39.31
N LYS A 389 18.73 -63.32 40.35
CA LYS A 389 20.12 -62.89 40.63
C LYS A 389 21.04 -63.98 41.21
N GLY A 390 20.50 -65.13 41.64
CA GLY A 390 21.28 -66.20 42.25
C GLY A 390 22.06 -67.11 41.29
N MET A 391 21.68 -67.16 40.00
CA MET A 391 22.16 -68.21 39.07
C MET A 391 23.20 -67.74 38.03
N SER A 392 23.52 -66.44 37.94
CA SER A 392 24.32 -65.87 36.83
C SER A 392 25.83 -65.67 37.11
N LEU A 393 26.31 -65.96 38.32
CA LEU A 393 27.71 -65.73 38.70
C LEU A 393 28.67 -66.78 38.14
N THR A 394 28.25 -68.05 38.09
CA THR A 394 29.07 -69.17 37.60
C THR A 394 29.30 -69.16 36.08
N GLU A 395 28.34 -68.66 35.30
CA GLU A 395 28.45 -68.61 33.83
C GLU A 395 29.31 -67.42 33.34
N ARG A 396 29.43 -66.36 34.15
CA ARG A 396 30.32 -65.23 33.83
C ARG A 396 31.80 -65.58 34.01
N GLU A 397 32.12 -66.44 34.97
CA GLU A 397 33.51 -66.86 35.22
C GLU A 397 34.02 -67.81 34.14
N SER A 398 33.18 -68.69 33.58
CA SER A 398 33.59 -69.57 32.47
C SER A 398 33.88 -68.78 31.18
N ILE A 399 33.03 -67.81 30.84
CA ILE A 399 33.22 -66.97 29.63
C ILE A 399 34.48 -66.11 29.74
N LEU A 400 34.81 -65.60 30.93
CA LEU A 400 36.01 -64.80 31.13
C LEU A 400 37.28 -65.65 30.93
N ASN A 401 37.24 -66.92 31.36
CA ASN A 401 38.37 -67.83 31.24
C ASN A 401 38.59 -68.25 29.77
N ASP A 402 37.52 -68.52 29.02
CA ASP A 402 37.59 -68.84 27.58
C ASP A 402 38.12 -67.66 26.76
N PHE A 403 37.75 -66.44 27.13
CA PHE A 403 38.28 -65.23 26.50
C PHE A 403 39.78 -65.06 26.72
N GLU A 404 40.28 -65.43 27.91
CA GLU A 404 41.69 -65.33 28.22
C GLU A 404 42.53 -66.39 27.49
N VAL A 405 41.97 -67.59 27.28
CA VAL A 405 42.58 -68.64 26.45
C VAL A 405 42.67 -68.21 24.98
N ALA A 406 41.59 -67.66 24.42
CA ALA A 406 41.58 -67.17 23.04
C ALA A 406 42.62 -66.04 22.81
N LYS A 407 42.80 -65.17 23.80
CA LYS A 407 43.81 -64.10 23.75
C LYS A 407 45.24 -64.64 23.70
N ARG A 408 45.54 -65.74 24.41
CA ARG A 408 46.86 -66.39 24.35
C ARG A 408 47.12 -67.04 22.98
N LEU A 409 46.11 -67.68 22.40
CA LEU A 409 46.22 -68.30 21.08
C LEU A 409 46.44 -67.27 19.96
N LEU A 410 45.77 -66.13 20.02
CA LEU A 410 45.97 -65.04 19.06
C LEU A 410 47.40 -64.48 19.14
N LYS A 411 47.94 -64.34 20.35
CA LYS A 411 49.33 -63.88 20.53
C LYS A 411 50.33 -64.88 19.93
N GLN A 412 50.12 -66.17 20.14
CA GLN A 412 50.97 -67.21 19.56
C GLN A 412 50.91 -67.24 18.02
N MET A 413 49.74 -67.01 17.41
CA MET A 413 49.64 -66.88 15.96
C MET A 413 50.36 -65.65 15.42
N GLN A 414 50.26 -64.51 16.10
CA GLN A 414 50.98 -63.29 15.72
C GLN A 414 52.50 -63.53 15.69
N ASP A 415 53.02 -64.22 16.71
CA ASP A 415 54.46 -64.55 16.80
C ASP A 415 54.89 -65.51 15.66
N HIS A 416 54.04 -66.47 15.29
CA HIS A 416 54.31 -67.34 14.13
C HIS A 416 54.33 -66.56 12.80
N PHE A 417 53.45 -65.57 12.62
CA PHE A 417 53.42 -64.75 11.43
C PHE A 417 54.67 -63.87 11.29
N THR A 418 55.16 -63.28 12.39
CA THR A 418 56.39 -62.48 12.36
C THR A 418 57.64 -63.32 12.04
N VAL A 419 57.71 -64.55 12.52
CA VAL A 419 58.78 -65.50 12.15
C VAL A 419 58.70 -65.88 10.68
N LEU A 420 57.50 -66.09 10.13
CA LEU A 420 57.31 -66.37 8.70
C LEU A 420 57.68 -65.17 7.83
N GLU A 421 57.30 -63.96 8.24
CA GLU A 421 57.61 -62.73 7.52
C GLU A 421 59.13 -62.47 7.47
N SER A 422 59.85 -62.72 8.56
CA SER A 422 61.32 -62.61 8.58
C SER A 422 62.04 -63.66 7.72
N LYS A 423 61.46 -64.86 7.54
CA LYS A 423 61.99 -65.88 6.62
C LYS A 423 61.71 -65.55 5.16
N VAL A 424 60.55 -64.94 4.87
CA VAL A 424 60.19 -64.51 3.52
C VAL A 424 61.04 -63.31 3.08
N SER A 425 61.35 -62.37 3.98
CA SER A 425 62.25 -61.26 3.67
C SER A 425 63.67 -61.72 3.35
N THR A 426 64.21 -62.70 4.07
CA THR A 426 65.56 -63.26 3.79
C THR A 426 65.65 -64.00 2.45
N ILE A 427 64.55 -64.58 1.96
CA ILE A 427 64.51 -65.21 0.63
C ILE A 427 64.43 -64.14 -0.49
N ARG A 428 63.82 -62.99 -0.21
CA ARG A 428 63.69 -61.89 -1.17
C ARG A 428 65.01 -61.14 -1.41
N ASP A 429 65.90 -61.05 -0.42
CA ASP A 429 67.19 -60.37 -0.55
C ASP A 429 68.30 -61.23 -1.21
N ASN A 430 68.05 -62.52 -1.45
CA ASN A 430 69.00 -63.46 -2.08
C ASN A 430 68.67 -63.79 -3.55
N ARG A 431 67.85 -62.97 -4.21
CA ARG A 431 67.56 -63.03 -5.65
C ARG A 431 67.75 -61.64 -6.25
#